data_AF-A0A0F9JRS7-F1
#
_entry.id   AF-A0A0F9JRS7-F1
#
_cell.length_a   1.000
_cell.length_b   1.000
_cell.length_c   1.000
_cell.angle_alpha   90.00
_cell.angle_beta   90.00
_cell.angle_gamma   90.00
#
_symmetry.space_group_name_H-M   'P 1'
#
loop_
_entity.id
_entity.type
_entity.pdbx_description
1 polymer ?
#
loop_
_entity_poly.entity_id
_entity_poly.type
_entity_poly.pdbx_seq_one_letter_code
_entity_poly.pdbx_strand_id
1 'polypeptide(L)'
;MDKSEEKKTRTIKYWDSEGEERLTHTDRDEAIECVLDDTGSLPEKIEICGFARMELPGVESLATDVLERLLEGLDEDYGDPEGGYVSGTDKMKEAAIKFTSTVLDEYVGWACEIVKRETVDVAAWVKKNRPDWLEQENKP
;
A
#
# COMPACT_ATOMS: atom_id res chain seq x y z
N MET A 1 20.71 23.70 10.23
CA MET A 1 20.86 22.79 9.08
C MET A 1 19.46 22.37 8.69
N ASP A 2 18.94 23.05 7.69
CA ASP A 2 17.63 22.82 7.13
C ASP A 2 17.67 21.49 6.36
N LYS A 3 17.01 20.45 6.88
CA LYS A 3 16.80 19.21 6.14
C LYS A 3 15.52 19.41 5.35
N SER A 4 15.63 20.07 4.19
CA SER A 4 14.61 19.94 3.17
C SER A 4 14.63 18.48 2.72
N GLU A 5 13.77 17.67 3.33
CA GLU A 5 13.42 16.35 2.81
C GLU A 5 12.88 16.57 1.39
N GLU A 6 13.72 16.34 0.39
CA GLU A 6 13.24 16.03 -0.95
C GLU A 6 12.28 14.85 -0.80
N LYS A 7 10.97 15.14 -0.81
CA LYS A 7 9.94 14.11 -0.97
C LYS A 7 10.29 13.36 -2.24
N LYS A 8 10.94 12.20 -2.11
CA LYS A 8 11.07 11.22 -3.18
C LYS A 8 9.66 11.06 -3.74
N THR A 9 9.45 11.55 -4.95
CA THR A 9 8.17 11.38 -5.64
C THR A 9 8.09 9.90 -5.99
N ARG A 10 7.45 9.12 -5.11
CA ARG A 10 7.29 7.67 -5.31
C ARG A 10 6.50 7.44 -6.58
N THR A 11 6.95 6.49 -7.40
CA THR A 11 6.27 6.15 -8.66
C THR A 11 4.92 5.52 -8.35
N ILE A 12 3.84 6.17 -8.81
CA ILE A 12 2.49 5.61 -8.75
C ILE A 12 2.45 4.37 -9.63
N LYS A 13 1.95 3.27 -9.06
CA LYS A 13 1.76 1.98 -9.73
C LYS A 13 0.31 1.72 -10.08
N TYR A 14 -0.61 2.20 -9.24
CA TYR A 14 -2.05 2.03 -9.43
C TYR A 14 -2.80 3.30 -9.13
N TRP A 15 -4.01 3.42 -9.68
CA TRP A 15 -4.96 4.49 -9.42
C TRP A 15 -6.29 3.87 -9.01
N ASP A 16 -6.94 4.42 -8.00
CA ASP A 16 -8.29 3.99 -7.61
C ASP A 16 -8.93 4.97 -6.62
N SER A 17 -10.18 4.72 -6.23
CA SER A 17 -10.81 5.35 -5.09
C SER A 17 -10.13 4.93 -3.76
N GLU A 18 -10.28 5.75 -2.72
CA GLU A 18 -9.79 5.36 -1.39
C GLU A 18 -10.64 4.23 -0.80
N GLY A 19 -9.98 3.22 -0.23
CA GLY A 19 -10.64 2.10 0.44
C GLY A 19 -10.84 0.88 -0.45
N GLU A 20 -10.44 0.94 -1.72
CA GLU A 20 -10.54 -0.20 -2.64
C GLU A 20 -9.66 -1.37 -2.17
N GLU A 21 -10.26 -2.57 -2.16
CA GLU A 21 -9.58 -3.79 -1.71
C GLU A 21 -8.64 -4.35 -2.78
N ARG A 22 -8.93 -4.07 -4.06
CA ARG A 22 -8.17 -4.60 -5.21
C ARG A 22 -7.74 -3.50 -6.16
N LEU A 23 -6.49 -3.06 -5.99
CA LEU A 23 -5.86 -2.12 -6.91
C LEU A 23 -5.46 -2.81 -8.22
N THR A 24 -6.18 -2.51 -9.31
CA THR A 24 -5.93 -3.10 -10.64
C THR A 24 -5.59 -2.08 -11.72
N HIS A 25 -6.08 -0.85 -11.61
CA HIS A 25 -5.94 0.14 -12.67
C HIS A 25 -4.55 0.78 -12.66
N THR A 26 -3.75 0.55 -13.70
CA THR A 26 -2.41 1.16 -13.85
C THR A 26 -2.46 2.51 -14.56
N ASP A 27 -3.58 2.81 -15.22
CA ASP A 27 -3.87 4.09 -15.84
C ASP A 27 -4.87 4.90 -15.00
N ARG A 28 -4.68 6.22 -14.98
CA ARG A 28 -5.49 7.13 -14.18
C ARG A 28 -6.89 7.32 -14.75
N ASP A 29 -7.00 7.43 -16.06
CA ASP A 29 -8.27 7.71 -16.73
C ASP A 29 -9.15 6.44 -16.74
N GLU A 30 -8.56 5.24 -16.86
CA GLU A 30 -9.26 3.96 -16.63
C GLU A 30 -9.86 3.87 -15.22
N ALA A 31 -9.09 4.27 -14.19
CA ALA A 31 -9.59 4.26 -12.82
C ALA A 31 -10.74 5.25 -12.60
N ILE A 32 -10.66 6.45 -13.20
CA ILE A 32 -11.75 7.44 -13.14
C ILE A 32 -13.01 6.90 -13.82
N GLU A 33 -12.86 6.26 -14.98
CA GLU A 33 -13.99 5.64 -15.69
C GLU A 33 -14.68 4.58 -14.81
N CYS A 34 -13.91 3.67 -14.23
CA CYS A 34 -14.44 2.61 -13.35
C CYS A 34 -15.20 3.19 -12.15
N VAL A 35 -14.62 4.18 -11.48
CA VAL A 35 -15.27 4.85 -10.33
C VAL A 35 -16.60 5.50 -10.76
N LEU A 36 -16.63 6.17 -11.91
CA LEU A 36 -17.86 6.81 -12.39
C LEU A 36 -18.93 5.78 -12.79
N ASP A 37 -18.54 4.70 -13.46
CA ASP A 37 -19.45 3.60 -13.81
C ASP A 37 -20.06 2.96 -12.54
N ASP A 38 -19.27 2.75 -11.50
CA ASP A 38 -19.73 2.18 -10.22
C ASP A 38 -20.71 3.12 -9.48
N THR A 39 -20.52 4.43 -9.58
CA THR A 39 -21.45 5.40 -8.96
C THR A 39 -22.81 5.46 -9.65
N GLY A 40 -22.93 4.98 -10.90
CA GLY A 40 -24.18 5.02 -11.68
C GLY A 40 -24.74 6.43 -11.94
N SER A 41 -23.95 7.48 -11.68
CA SER A 41 -24.31 8.89 -11.88
C SER A 41 -23.06 9.71 -12.18
N LEU A 42 -23.22 10.94 -12.65
CA LEU A 42 -22.10 11.86 -12.91
C LEU A 42 -22.06 12.94 -11.81
N PRO A 43 -21.41 12.68 -10.66
CA PRO A 43 -21.24 13.69 -9.62
C PRO A 43 -20.41 14.87 -10.13
N GLU A 44 -20.48 16.05 -9.49
CA GLU A 44 -19.64 17.20 -9.90
C GLU A 44 -18.14 16.88 -9.80
N LYS A 45 -17.77 16.15 -8.74
CA LYS A 45 -16.39 15.82 -8.41
C LYS A 45 -16.28 14.42 -7.84
N ILE A 46 -15.15 13.78 -8.13
CA ILE A 46 -14.72 12.53 -7.47
C ILE A 46 -13.31 12.70 -6.93
N GLU A 47 -12.93 11.85 -5.97
CA GLU A 47 -11.55 11.72 -5.52
C GLU A 47 -10.91 10.45 -6.09
N ILE A 48 -9.73 10.59 -6.67
CA ILE A 48 -8.89 9.48 -7.13
C ILE A 48 -7.56 9.52 -6.39
N CYS A 49 -7.07 8.36 -5.98
CA CYS A 49 -5.82 8.17 -5.27
C CYS A 49 -4.79 7.50 -6.17
N GLY A 50 -3.54 7.97 -6.11
CA GLY A 50 -2.39 7.31 -6.70
C GLY A 50 -1.69 6.47 -5.63
N PHE A 51 -1.53 5.18 -5.89
CA PHE A 51 -0.95 4.20 -4.98
C PHE A 51 0.43 3.77 -5.45
N ALA A 52 1.40 3.76 -4.53
CA ALA A 52 2.73 3.21 -4.77
C ALA A 52 2.97 1.99 -3.89
N ARG A 53 3.79 1.04 -4.37
CA ARG A 53 4.26 -0.09 -3.55
C ARG A 53 4.97 0.45 -2.32
N MET A 54 4.66 -0.10 -1.16
CA MET A 54 5.41 0.13 0.07
C MET A 54 6.80 -0.49 -0.06
N GLU A 55 7.78 0.13 0.59
CA GLU A 55 9.08 -0.51 0.78
C GLU A 55 8.97 -1.42 1.99
N LEU A 56 9.50 -2.65 1.88
CA LEU A 56 9.61 -3.52 3.04
C LEU A 56 10.63 -2.92 4.03
N PRO A 57 10.43 -3.09 5.34
CA PRO A 57 11.44 -2.69 6.31
C PRO A 57 12.78 -3.40 6.04
N GLY A 58 13.86 -2.83 6.56
CA GLY A 58 15.18 -3.44 6.45
C GLY A 58 15.21 -4.84 7.07
N VAL A 59 16.05 -5.71 6.50
CA VAL A 59 16.19 -7.12 6.92
C VAL A 59 16.43 -7.28 8.42
N GLU A 60 17.23 -6.41 9.03
CA GLU A 60 17.56 -6.49 10.47
C GLU A 60 16.34 -6.19 11.35
N SER A 61 15.50 -5.23 10.95
CA SER A 61 14.27 -4.90 11.66
C SER A 61 13.30 -6.07 11.63
N LEU A 62 13.06 -6.63 10.43
CA LEU A 62 12.17 -7.78 10.28
C LEU A 62 12.71 -9.03 10.97
N ALA A 63 14.02 -9.27 10.93
CA ALA A 63 14.64 -10.39 11.62
C ALA A 63 14.50 -10.28 13.14
N THR A 64 14.58 -9.07 13.69
CA THR A 64 14.34 -8.80 15.11
C THR A 64 12.90 -9.13 15.46
N ASP A 65 11.93 -8.60 14.71
CA ASP A 65 10.50 -8.87 14.93
C ASP A 65 10.15 -10.38 14.85
N VAL A 66 10.77 -11.11 13.92
CA VAL A 66 10.59 -12.56 13.78
C VAL A 66 11.16 -13.31 14.98
N LEU A 67 12.36 -12.96 15.42
CA LEU A 67 13.01 -13.61 16.55
C LEU A 67 12.25 -13.34 17.85
N GLU A 68 11.86 -12.08 18.08
CA GLU A 68 11.11 -11.68 19.29
C GLU A 68 9.78 -12.41 19.37
N ARG A 69 9.00 -12.44 18.28
CA ARG A 69 7.73 -13.19 18.25
C ARG A 69 7.91 -14.68 18.55
N LEU A 70 8.97 -15.29 18.03
CA LEU A 70 9.24 -16.70 18.29
C LEU A 70 9.61 -16.93 19.77
N LEU A 71 10.46 -16.09 20.35
CA LEU A 71 10.88 -16.23 21.74
C LEU A 71 9.74 -15.91 22.72
N GLU A 72 8.95 -14.87 22.45
CA GLU A 72 7.77 -14.51 23.24
C GLU A 72 6.78 -15.68 23.30
N GLY A 73 6.43 -16.28 22.16
CA GLY A 73 5.53 -17.45 22.16
C GLY A 73 6.10 -18.66 22.91
N LEU A 74 7.42 -18.86 22.86
CA LEU A 74 8.07 -19.93 23.63
C LEU A 74 8.08 -19.65 25.14
N ASP A 75 8.32 -18.40 25.52
CA ASP A 75 8.32 -17.99 26.93
C ASP A 75 6.91 -18.03 27.52
N GLU A 76 5.88 -17.63 26.76
CA GLU A 76 4.48 -17.71 27.21
C GLU A 76 4.00 -19.16 27.44
N ASP A 77 4.34 -20.07 26.53
CA ASP A 77 3.85 -21.45 26.58
C ASP A 77 4.74 -22.38 27.42
N TYR A 78 6.05 -22.11 27.48
CA TYR A 78 7.05 -23.03 28.03
C TYR A 78 8.12 -22.35 28.90
N GLY A 79 8.04 -21.03 29.09
CA GLY A 79 9.02 -20.27 29.85
C GLY A 79 9.01 -20.60 31.33
N ASP A 80 10.18 -20.45 31.96
CA ASP A 80 10.30 -20.47 33.41
C ASP A 80 9.67 -19.18 33.97
N PRO A 81 8.62 -19.23 34.81
CA PRO A 81 8.01 -18.03 35.39
C PRO A 81 8.95 -17.21 36.25
N GLU A 82 10.03 -17.82 36.75
CA GLU A 82 11.09 -17.17 37.53
C GLU A 82 12.29 -16.76 36.63
N GLY A 83 12.27 -17.17 35.37
CA GLY A 83 13.24 -16.81 34.34
C GLY A 83 13.01 -15.38 33.84
N GLY A 84 14.10 -14.65 33.62
CA GLY A 84 14.03 -13.34 32.99
C GLY A 84 13.77 -13.43 31.48
N TYR A 85 13.28 -12.33 30.90
CA TYR A 85 13.06 -12.20 29.45
C TYR A 85 14.32 -12.50 28.62
N VAL A 86 14.17 -13.29 27.56
CA VAL A 86 15.28 -13.69 26.69
C VAL A 86 15.23 -12.92 25.37
N SER A 87 16.18 -12.00 25.14
CA SER A 87 16.29 -11.20 23.90
C SER A 87 17.02 -11.89 22.74
N GLY A 88 17.24 -13.21 22.86
CA GLY A 88 17.97 -14.02 21.89
C GLY A 88 19.49 -13.83 21.91
N THR A 89 20.21 -14.92 21.65
CA THR A 89 21.67 -14.93 21.52
C THR A 89 22.12 -14.41 20.15
N ASP A 90 23.40 -14.06 20.00
CA ASP A 90 23.96 -13.61 18.70
C ASP A 90 23.74 -14.66 17.60
N LYS A 91 23.90 -15.94 17.90
CA LYS A 91 23.65 -17.03 16.93
C LYS A 91 22.18 -17.09 16.49
N MET A 92 21.24 -16.81 17.40
CA MET A 92 19.81 -16.76 17.07
C MET A 92 19.51 -15.56 16.16
N LYS A 93 20.12 -14.40 16.44
CA LYS A 93 19.99 -13.20 15.62
C LYS A 93 20.57 -13.42 14.21
N GLU A 94 21.75 -14.03 14.11
CA GLU A 94 22.35 -14.41 12.82
C GLU A 94 21.44 -15.36 12.02
N ALA A 95 20.84 -16.35 12.69
CA ALA A 95 19.91 -17.28 12.06
C ALA A 95 18.63 -16.57 11.57
N ALA A 96 18.06 -15.68 12.39
CA ALA A 96 16.89 -14.89 12.04
C ALA A 96 17.15 -13.99 10.83
N ILE A 97 18.30 -13.30 10.80
CA ILE A 97 18.72 -12.48 9.65
C ILE A 97 18.79 -13.33 8.39
N LYS A 98 19.46 -14.49 8.46
CA LYS A 98 19.60 -15.39 7.29
C LYS A 98 18.24 -15.88 6.77
N PHE A 99 17.33 -16.27 7.68
CA PHE A 99 15.98 -16.68 7.30
C PHE A 99 15.23 -15.52 6.63
N THR A 100 15.20 -14.35 7.27
CA THR A 100 14.50 -13.17 6.74
C THR A 100 15.07 -12.74 5.39
N SER A 101 16.39 -12.70 5.21
CA SER A 101 17.02 -12.45 3.90
C SER A 101 16.51 -13.40 2.83
N THR A 102 16.49 -14.70 3.12
CA THR A 102 16.06 -15.73 2.16
C THR A 102 14.60 -15.52 1.76
N VAL A 103 13.74 -15.17 2.71
CA VAL A 103 12.33 -14.86 2.42
C VAL A 103 12.24 -13.61 1.54
N LEU A 104 12.98 -12.54 1.86
CA LEU A 104 12.92 -11.28 1.11
C LEU A 104 13.52 -11.37 -0.29
N ASP A 105 14.43 -12.32 -0.54
CA ASP A 105 14.96 -12.60 -1.88
C ASP A 105 13.88 -13.15 -2.83
N GLU A 106 12.87 -13.85 -2.28
CA GLU A 106 11.79 -14.50 -3.05
C GLU A 106 10.44 -13.78 -2.91
N TYR A 107 10.23 -13.03 -1.82
CA TYR A 107 8.96 -12.41 -1.48
C TYR A 107 8.97 -10.91 -1.74
N VAL A 108 8.16 -10.50 -2.72
CA VAL A 108 7.94 -9.08 -3.02
C VAL A 108 6.68 -8.60 -2.30
N GLY A 109 6.85 -7.61 -1.42
CA GLY A 109 5.74 -6.99 -0.71
C GLY A 109 4.70 -6.39 -1.67
N TRP A 110 3.43 -6.81 -1.53
CA TRP A 110 2.34 -6.30 -2.34
C TRP A 110 1.67 -5.05 -1.75
N ALA A 111 1.88 -4.76 -0.47
CA ALA A 111 1.21 -3.63 0.16
C ALA A 111 1.50 -2.31 -0.59
N CYS A 112 0.46 -1.50 -0.75
CA CYS A 112 0.54 -0.18 -1.36
C CYS A 112 0.13 0.88 -0.35
N GLU A 113 0.63 2.10 -0.54
CA GLU A 113 0.19 3.28 0.21
C GLU A 113 -0.24 4.39 -0.75
N ILE A 114 -1.13 5.27 -0.27
CA ILE A 114 -1.55 6.45 -1.02
C ILE A 114 -0.42 7.47 -1.01
N VAL A 115 0.11 7.78 -2.19
CA VAL A 115 1.16 8.79 -2.38
C VAL A 115 0.65 10.05 -3.05
N LYS A 116 -0.56 10.00 -3.61
CA LYS A 116 -1.23 11.13 -4.26
C LYS A 116 -2.73 11.06 -4.08
N ARG A 117 -3.36 12.22 -3.89
CA ARG A 117 -4.81 12.41 -3.93
C ARG A 117 -5.11 13.51 -4.94
N GLU A 118 -6.13 13.29 -5.75
CA GLU A 118 -6.60 14.26 -6.73
C GLU A 118 -8.12 14.33 -6.70
N THR A 119 -8.64 15.56 -6.72
CA THR A 119 -10.05 15.81 -7.01
C THR A 119 -10.21 16.02 -8.50
N VAL A 120 -11.08 15.25 -9.14
CA VAL A 120 -11.37 15.31 -10.57
C VAL A 120 -12.67 16.06 -10.78
N ASP A 121 -12.66 17.09 -11.64
CA ASP A 121 -13.87 17.68 -12.19
C ASP A 121 -14.44 16.74 -13.25
N VAL A 122 -15.59 16.15 -12.93
CA VAL A 122 -16.17 15.08 -13.76
C VAL A 122 -16.67 15.64 -15.07
N ALA A 123 -17.32 16.79 -15.08
CA ALA A 123 -17.85 17.40 -16.31
C ALA A 123 -16.72 17.69 -17.30
N ALA A 124 -15.59 18.24 -16.83
CA ALA A 124 -14.43 18.49 -17.65
C ALA A 124 -13.77 17.20 -18.16
N TRP A 125 -13.67 16.18 -17.30
CA TRP A 125 -13.09 14.89 -17.66
C TRP A 125 -13.95 14.15 -18.69
N VAL A 126 -15.25 14.03 -18.44
CA VAL A 126 -16.23 13.37 -19.34
C VAL A 126 -16.22 14.06 -20.70
N LYS A 127 -16.28 15.39 -20.75
CA LYS A 127 -16.23 16.15 -22.02
C LYS A 127 -14.98 15.83 -22.86
N LYS A 128 -13.86 15.54 -22.21
CA LYS A 128 -12.58 15.24 -22.86
C LYS A 128 -12.47 13.77 -23.27
N ASN A 129 -12.85 12.85 -22.38
CA ASN A 129 -12.52 11.42 -22.49
C ASN A 129 -13.72 10.55 -22.88
N ARG A 130 -14.93 10.89 -22.43
CA ARG A 130 -16.18 10.14 -22.65
C ARG A 130 -17.34 11.07 -23.05
N PRO A 131 -17.21 11.86 -24.15
CA PRO A 131 -18.26 12.80 -24.54
C PRO A 131 -19.60 12.10 -24.86
N ASP A 132 -19.58 10.81 -25.18
CA ASP A 132 -20.74 9.96 -25.40
C ASP A 132 -21.67 9.85 -24.18
N TRP A 133 -21.16 10.02 -22.97
CA TRP A 133 -21.97 9.99 -21.74
C TRP A 133 -22.90 11.21 -21.62
N LEU A 134 -22.49 12.35 -22.19
CA LEU A 134 -23.32 13.57 -22.20
C LEU A 134 -24.48 13.48 -23.19
N GLU A 135 -24.40 12.59 -24.18
CA GLU A 135 -25.46 12.36 -25.16
C GLU A 135 -26.58 11.48 -24.61
N GLN A 136 -26.29 10.64 -23.61
CA GLN A 136 -27.27 9.75 -22.99
C GLN A 136 -28.22 10.48 -22.02
N GLU A 137 -27.77 11.57 -21.37
CA GLU A 137 -28.64 12.42 -20.55
C GLU A 137 -29.65 13.26 -21.37
N ASN A 138 -29.42 13.42 -22.68
CA ASN A 138 -30.24 14.28 -23.56
C ASN A 138 -31.27 13.50 -24.40
N LYS A 139 -31.49 12.21 -24.14
CA LYS A 139 -32.62 11.49 -24.76
C LYS A 139 -33.91 11.81 -23.99
N PRO A 140 -34.95 12.36 -24.65
CA PRO A 140 -36.22 12.71 -24.02
C PRO A 140 -37.02 11.50 -23.54
#